data_AF-A0A7R9NZ16-F1
#
_entry.id   AF-A0A7R9NZ16-F1
#
_cell.length_a   1.000
_cell.length_b   1.000
_cell.length_c   1.000
_cell.angle_alpha   90.00
_cell.angle_beta   90.00
_cell.angle_gamma   90.00
#
_symmetry.space_group_name_H-M   'P 1'
#
loop_
_entity.id
_entity.type
_entity.pdbx_description
1 polymer ?
#
loop_
_entity_poly.entity_id
_entity_poly.type
_entity_poly.pdbx_seq_one_letter_code
_entity_poly.pdbx_strand_id
1 'polypeptide(L)'
;MTLRRLRRNSNPDVPVTSKADLIILTMCSFVRMWDWDMWMRLPEVRKGRECVVPDISRTYHFGASGLNMNSYFHDVYFKKHSFNTQPLVELINVDSIKRDNYEQLIVGMIKRGTILDHSKSPCEENFIPEKKGKIMIMFIKMDDPKDFVTWLQVAKCFKIWDLDARGYHKSMWRMHMMESEMLVIGVPNSEYAKYKPSNITPIYLESHKDKRKLR
;
A
#
# COMPACT_ATOMS: atom_id res chain seq x y z
N MET A 1 18.36 -55.18 61.68
CA MET A 1 19.43 -55.57 60.74
C MET A 1 20.39 -54.39 60.63
N THR A 2 21.66 -54.62 60.91
CA THR A 2 22.63 -53.62 61.39
C THR A 2 23.54 -53.11 60.26
N LEU A 3 23.84 -51.80 60.29
CA LEU A 3 24.98 -51.06 59.68
C LEU A 3 25.04 -50.98 58.13
N ARG A 4 25.36 -49.84 57.48
CA ARG A 4 26.50 -48.95 57.74
C ARG A 4 26.21 -47.46 57.47
N ARG A 5 26.89 -46.64 58.28
CA ARG A 5 26.95 -45.18 58.29
C ARG A 5 28.27 -44.75 57.63
N LEU A 6 28.24 -43.82 56.68
CA LEU A 6 29.38 -42.96 56.37
C LEU A 6 29.01 -41.53 56.76
N ARG A 7 29.81 -40.95 57.66
CA ARG A 7 29.72 -39.58 58.16
C ARG A 7 30.21 -38.61 57.07
N ARG A 8 29.60 -37.42 57.00
CA ARG A 8 30.31 -36.14 57.11
C ARG A 8 29.42 -35.08 57.79
N ASN A 9 29.94 -34.60 58.92
CA ASN A 9 29.72 -33.30 59.57
C ASN A 9 29.73 -32.15 58.53
N SER A 10 29.18 -30.96 58.71
CA SER A 10 28.57 -30.25 59.85
C SER A 10 28.10 -28.89 59.30
N ASN A 11 26.86 -28.50 59.56
CA ASN A 11 26.42 -27.27 60.25
C ASN A 11 25.01 -26.86 59.77
N PRO A 12 23.99 -26.88 60.65
CA PRO A 12 22.65 -26.40 60.36
C PRO A 12 22.52 -24.93 60.78
N ASP A 13 21.85 -24.11 59.97
CA ASP A 13 21.03 -22.96 60.38
C ASP A 13 20.93 -21.94 59.25
N VAL A 14 20.12 -22.25 58.23
CA VAL A 14 19.30 -21.25 57.54
C VAL A 14 17.99 -21.93 57.11
N PRO A 15 16.81 -21.39 57.46
CA PRO A 15 15.56 -22.00 57.06
C PRO A 15 15.37 -21.87 55.54
N VAL A 16 15.30 -23.00 54.85
CA VAL A 16 14.77 -23.07 53.49
C VAL A 16 13.25 -22.87 53.59
N THR A 17 12.82 -21.62 53.63
CA THR A 17 11.43 -21.28 53.31
C THR A 17 11.31 -21.30 51.81
N SER A 18 10.58 -22.29 51.29
CA SER A 18 10.17 -22.33 49.88
C SER A 18 9.23 -21.17 49.60
N LYS A 19 9.78 -19.98 49.32
CA LYS A 19 9.05 -18.97 48.59
C LYS A 19 9.11 -19.37 47.13
N ALA A 20 8.05 -20.05 46.69
CA ALA A 20 7.69 -19.97 45.29
C ALA A 20 7.36 -18.50 45.02
N ASP A 21 8.33 -17.76 44.49
CA ASP A 21 8.07 -16.43 43.96
C ASP A 21 7.11 -16.62 42.79
N LEU A 22 5.83 -16.44 43.08
CA LEU A 22 4.81 -16.23 42.07
C LEU A 22 5.09 -14.84 41.47
N ILE A 23 6.04 -14.78 40.54
CA ILE A 23 6.21 -13.60 39.69
C ILE A 23 4.99 -13.63 38.78
N ILE A 24 3.95 -12.88 39.14
CA ILE A 24 2.95 -12.45 38.19
C ILE A 24 3.70 -11.56 37.19
N LEU A 25 4.19 -12.16 36.11
CA LEU A 25 4.53 -11.42 34.90
C LEU A 25 3.21 -10.90 34.34
N THR A 26 2.72 -9.78 34.89
CA THR A 26 1.76 -8.94 34.18
C THR A 26 2.51 -8.27 33.03
N MET A 27 2.96 -9.05 32.05
CA MET A 27 3.28 -8.54 30.73
C MET A 27 2.02 -8.54 29.88
N CYS A 28 1.04 -7.75 30.30
CA CYS A 28 -0.04 -7.32 29.43
C CYS A 28 -0.24 -5.82 29.62
N SER A 29 0.80 -5.05 29.30
CA SER A 29 0.75 -3.59 29.38
C SER A 29 1.50 -2.96 28.21
N PHE A 30 1.16 -3.40 27.00
CA PHE A 30 1.28 -2.62 25.78
C PHE A 30 0.19 -3.11 24.81
N VAL A 31 -1.08 -2.95 25.18
CA VAL A 31 -2.11 -2.89 24.13
C VAL A 31 -1.90 -1.55 23.44
N ARG A 32 -0.96 -1.51 22.50
CA ARG A 32 -1.04 -0.52 21.43
C ARG A 32 -2.43 -0.74 20.80
N MET A 33 -3.31 0.24 20.88
CA MET A 33 -4.54 0.23 20.09
C MET A 33 -4.13 0.28 18.62
N TRP A 34 -4.05 -0.88 17.98
CA TRP A 34 -3.83 -0.99 16.55
C TRP A 34 -5.18 -1.10 15.87
N ASP A 35 -5.38 -0.32 14.82
CA ASP A 35 -6.42 -0.64 13.86
C ASP A 35 -6.07 -2.00 13.23
N TRP A 36 -6.98 -2.97 13.34
CA TRP A 36 -6.74 -4.35 12.93
C TRP A 36 -6.38 -4.46 11.45
N ASP A 37 -6.95 -3.60 10.61
CA ASP A 37 -6.70 -3.55 9.18
C ASP A 37 -5.31 -2.97 8.87
N MET A 38 -4.82 -2.01 9.67
CA MET A 38 -3.45 -1.52 9.59
C MET A 38 -2.45 -2.60 10.00
N TRP A 39 -2.74 -3.38 11.05
CA TRP A 39 -1.93 -4.53 11.45
C TRP A 39 -1.82 -5.58 10.35
N MET A 40 -2.94 -5.92 9.67
CA MET A 40 -2.90 -6.89 8.56
C MET A 40 -2.05 -6.43 7.36
N ARG A 41 -1.87 -5.12 7.17
CA ARG A 41 -1.05 -4.57 6.07
C ARG A 41 0.46 -4.63 6.34
N LEU A 42 0.86 -4.87 7.59
CA LEU A 42 2.27 -4.98 7.97
C LEU A 42 2.98 -6.08 7.17
N PRO A 43 4.24 -5.87 6.73
CA PRO A 43 4.99 -6.84 5.95
C PRO A 43 5.07 -8.23 6.61
N GLU A 44 5.16 -8.27 7.94
CA GLU A 44 5.25 -9.50 8.74
C GLU A 44 3.97 -10.35 8.67
N VAL A 45 2.82 -9.71 8.48
CA VAL A 45 1.49 -10.34 8.39
C VAL A 45 1.13 -10.62 6.94
N ARG A 46 1.22 -9.60 6.07
CA ARG A 46 0.87 -9.71 4.65
C ARG A 46 1.83 -10.65 3.90
N LYS A 47 3.11 -10.68 4.28
CA LYS A 47 4.16 -11.56 3.71
C LYS A 47 4.25 -11.47 2.17
N GLY A 48 4.16 -10.26 1.64
CA GLY A 48 4.24 -10.00 0.19
C GLY A 48 3.04 -10.44 -0.64
N ARG A 49 1.98 -10.99 -0.04
CA ARG A 49 0.74 -11.36 -0.75
C ARG A 49 -0.03 -10.13 -1.21
N GLU A 50 -0.82 -10.31 -2.26
CA GLU A 50 -1.64 -9.27 -2.88
C GLU A 50 -3.11 -9.65 -2.83
N CYS A 51 -3.99 -8.65 -2.96
CA CYS A 51 -5.44 -8.84 -3.01
C CYS A 51 -5.95 -8.47 -4.40
N VAL A 52 -6.96 -9.20 -4.86
CA VAL A 52 -7.68 -8.87 -6.09
C VAL A 52 -8.73 -7.82 -5.76
N VAL A 53 -8.75 -6.72 -6.50
CA VAL A 53 -9.74 -5.65 -6.37
C VAL A 53 -10.37 -5.39 -7.74
N PRO A 54 -11.70 -5.19 -7.82
CA PRO A 54 -12.34 -4.81 -9.08
C PRO A 54 -12.10 -3.32 -9.38
N ASP A 55 -12.04 -2.97 -10.66
CA ASP A 55 -11.86 -1.57 -11.09
C ASP A 55 -13.01 -0.67 -10.63
N ILE A 56 -14.24 -1.21 -10.62
CA ILE A 56 -15.42 -0.54 -10.05
C ILE A 56 -15.84 -1.29 -8.79
N SER A 57 -15.83 -0.59 -7.66
CA SER A 57 -16.17 -1.16 -6.35
C SER A 57 -17.57 -1.75 -6.30
N ARG A 58 -17.69 -2.87 -5.57
CA ARG A 58 -18.97 -3.55 -5.28
C ARG A 58 -19.52 -3.21 -3.89
N THR A 59 -18.86 -2.33 -3.16
CA THR A 59 -19.26 -1.82 -1.85
C THR A 59 -19.15 -0.30 -1.83
N TYR A 60 -20.07 0.38 -1.16
CA TYR A 60 -20.05 1.83 -0.99
C TYR A 60 -20.08 2.19 0.50
N HIS A 61 -19.12 3.00 0.94
CA HIS A 61 -19.02 3.43 2.33
C HIS A 61 -19.87 4.68 2.55
N PHE A 62 -21.06 4.54 3.14
CA PHE A 62 -22.01 5.64 3.37
C PHE A 62 -21.92 6.29 4.76
N GLY A 63 -21.15 5.71 5.69
CA GLY A 63 -21.03 6.23 7.06
C GLY A 63 -20.26 7.55 7.07
N ALA A 64 -20.95 8.67 7.36
CA ALA A 64 -20.34 10.00 7.48
C ALA A 64 -19.90 10.35 8.91
N SER A 65 -20.14 9.46 9.87
CA SER A 65 -19.72 9.56 11.27
C SER A 65 -19.24 8.20 11.78
N GLY A 66 -18.25 8.19 12.66
CA GLY A 66 -17.67 6.97 13.23
C GLY A 66 -16.37 7.24 13.97
N LEU A 67 -15.68 6.17 14.40
CA LEU A 67 -14.46 6.26 15.22
C LEU A 67 -13.38 7.16 14.59
N ASN A 68 -13.14 6.99 13.29
CA ASN A 68 -12.15 7.74 12.51
C ASN A 68 -12.79 8.46 11.31
N MET A 69 -14.08 8.81 11.40
CA MET A 69 -14.86 9.33 10.26
C MET A 69 -15.67 10.56 10.66
N ASN A 70 -15.65 11.57 9.79
CA ASN A 70 -16.48 12.76 9.88
C ASN A 70 -17.00 13.16 8.49
N SER A 71 -17.97 14.07 8.45
CA SER A 71 -18.65 14.47 7.21
C SER A 71 -17.70 15.05 6.16
N TYR A 72 -16.75 15.90 6.57
CA TYR A 72 -15.76 16.47 5.67
C TYR A 72 -14.88 15.38 5.05
N PHE A 73 -14.38 14.43 5.84
CA PHE A 73 -13.56 13.33 5.37
C PHE A 73 -14.33 12.42 4.40
N HIS A 74 -15.61 12.17 4.69
CA HIS A 74 -16.50 11.40 3.83
C HIS A 74 -16.72 12.08 2.47
N ASP A 75 -17.06 13.38 2.49
CA ASP A 75 -17.32 14.17 1.29
C ASP A 75 -16.08 14.26 0.37
N VAL A 76 -14.88 14.38 0.95
CA VAL A 76 -13.63 14.50 0.21
C VAL A 76 -13.21 13.17 -0.42
N TYR A 77 -13.25 12.06 0.32
CA TYR A 77 -12.61 10.80 -0.10
C TYR A 77 -13.56 9.66 -0.48
N PHE A 78 -14.79 9.63 0.03
CA PHE A 78 -15.68 8.47 -0.12
C PHE A 78 -16.92 8.73 -0.97
N LYS A 79 -17.48 9.94 -0.90
CA LYS A 79 -18.74 10.29 -1.57
C LYS A 79 -18.73 10.12 -3.08
N LYS A 80 -17.59 10.39 -3.71
CA LYS A 80 -17.42 10.27 -5.17
C LYS A 80 -16.84 8.93 -5.61
N HIS A 81 -16.69 7.97 -4.69
CA HIS A 81 -16.17 6.66 -5.03
C HIS A 81 -17.15 5.93 -5.96
N SER A 82 -16.66 5.45 -7.10
CA SER A 82 -17.47 4.70 -8.05
C SER A 82 -18.04 3.44 -7.41
N PHE A 83 -19.32 3.18 -7.67
CA PHE A 83 -20.06 2.02 -7.18
C PHE A 83 -20.83 1.39 -8.33
N ASN A 84 -20.63 0.09 -8.55
CA ASN A 84 -21.31 -0.62 -9.62
C ASN A 84 -22.76 -0.93 -9.25
N THR A 85 -23.70 -0.54 -10.11
CA THR A 85 -25.13 -0.85 -9.98
C THR A 85 -25.62 -1.96 -10.91
N GLN A 86 -24.80 -2.40 -11.87
CA GLN A 86 -25.19 -3.45 -12.82
C GLN A 86 -25.23 -4.83 -12.15
N PRO A 87 -26.35 -5.57 -12.24
CA PRO A 87 -26.44 -6.94 -11.73
C PRO A 87 -25.72 -7.93 -12.66
N LEU A 88 -25.29 -9.06 -12.11
CA LEU A 88 -24.80 -10.24 -12.86
C LEU A 88 -23.69 -9.93 -13.89
N VAL A 89 -22.78 -9.00 -13.55
CA VAL A 89 -21.63 -8.69 -14.41
C VAL A 89 -20.70 -9.90 -14.48
N GLU A 90 -20.54 -10.45 -15.68
CA GLU A 90 -19.55 -11.49 -15.93
C GLU A 90 -18.13 -10.90 -15.90
N LEU A 91 -17.26 -11.53 -15.11
CA LEU A 91 -15.85 -11.13 -15.05
C LEU A 91 -15.12 -11.67 -16.28
N ILE A 92 -14.40 -10.78 -16.96
CA ILE A 92 -13.67 -11.12 -18.17
C ILE A 92 -12.26 -11.61 -17.79
N ASN A 93 -11.85 -12.73 -18.38
CA ASN A 93 -10.47 -13.25 -18.32
C ASN A 93 -9.90 -13.38 -16.89
N VAL A 94 -10.65 -14.05 -16.01
CA VAL A 94 -10.26 -14.26 -14.59
C VAL A 94 -8.92 -14.99 -14.45
N ASP A 95 -8.50 -15.80 -15.41
CA ASP A 95 -7.19 -16.44 -15.35
C ASP A 95 -6.02 -15.46 -15.51
N SER A 96 -6.26 -14.28 -16.11
CA SER A 96 -5.21 -13.27 -16.31
C SER A 96 -4.73 -12.60 -15.03
N ILE A 97 -5.50 -12.66 -13.94
CA ILE A 97 -5.10 -12.09 -12.64
C ILE A 97 -4.26 -13.05 -11.80
N LYS A 98 -4.02 -14.27 -12.28
CA LYS A 98 -3.02 -15.16 -11.68
C LYS A 98 -1.63 -14.53 -11.86
N ARG A 99 -0.80 -14.64 -10.82
CA ARG A 99 0.52 -13.98 -10.71
C ARG A 99 1.27 -13.87 -12.04
N ASP A 100 1.69 -14.99 -12.63
CA ASP A 100 2.55 -14.97 -13.83
C ASP A 100 1.82 -14.45 -15.08
N ASN A 101 0.52 -14.72 -15.20
CA ASN A 101 -0.31 -14.21 -16.29
C ASN A 101 -0.48 -12.68 -16.19
N TYR A 102 -0.57 -12.15 -14.97
CA TYR A 102 -0.73 -10.72 -14.73
C TYR A 102 0.53 -9.96 -15.13
N GLU A 103 1.72 -10.49 -14.83
CA GLU A 103 2.99 -9.90 -15.28
C GLU A 103 3.05 -9.83 -16.81
N GLN A 104 2.63 -10.90 -17.50
CA GLN A 104 2.58 -10.93 -18.97
C GLN A 104 1.56 -9.90 -19.53
N LEU A 105 0.41 -9.77 -18.87
CA LEU A 105 -0.61 -8.78 -19.21
C LEU A 105 -0.05 -7.35 -19.11
N ILE A 106 0.56 -7.00 -17.98
CA ILE A 106 1.14 -5.67 -17.75
C ILE A 106 2.25 -5.36 -18.76
N VAL A 107 3.17 -6.30 -19.00
CA VAL A 107 4.21 -6.12 -20.02
C VAL A 107 3.60 -5.93 -21.42
N GLY A 108 2.55 -6.67 -21.74
CA GLY A 108 1.80 -6.50 -23.00
C GLY A 108 1.15 -5.12 -23.12
N MET A 109 0.58 -4.61 -22.03
CA MET A 109 0.01 -3.26 -21.97
C MET A 109 1.09 -2.18 -22.16
N ILE A 110 2.23 -2.30 -21.46
CA ILE A 110 3.34 -1.36 -21.57
C ILE A 110 3.87 -1.28 -23.00
N LYS A 111 4.04 -2.42 -23.68
CA LYS A 111 4.55 -2.47 -25.06
C LYS A 111 3.63 -1.80 -26.08
N ARG A 112 2.31 -1.77 -25.83
CA ARG A 112 1.31 -1.15 -26.73
C ARG A 112 0.91 0.25 -26.30
N GLY A 113 1.30 0.68 -25.10
CA GLY A 113 0.88 1.95 -24.53
C GLY A 113 1.60 3.13 -25.14
N THR A 114 0.94 4.28 -25.08
CA THR A 114 1.47 5.57 -25.50
C THR A 114 2.00 6.31 -24.28
N ILE A 115 3.27 6.70 -24.31
CA ILE A 115 3.90 7.44 -23.23
C ILE A 115 3.38 8.88 -23.26
N LEU A 116 2.96 9.39 -22.09
CA LEU A 116 2.50 10.77 -21.94
C LEU A 116 3.68 11.76 -22.04
N ASP A 117 3.36 13.02 -22.30
CA ASP A 117 4.37 14.08 -22.39
C ASP A 117 4.88 14.45 -20.99
N HIS A 118 6.14 14.10 -20.69
CA HIS A 118 6.76 14.36 -19.38
C HIS A 118 7.30 15.79 -19.25
N SER A 119 7.17 16.62 -20.29
CA SER A 119 7.45 18.06 -20.18
C SER A 119 6.32 18.84 -19.48
N LYS A 120 5.12 18.24 -19.38
CA LYS A 120 3.95 18.80 -18.74
C LYS A 120 3.76 18.26 -17.33
N SER A 121 3.22 19.09 -16.45
CA SER A 121 2.85 18.65 -15.10
C SER A 121 1.56 17.83 -15.10
N PRO A 122 1.48 16.72 -14.35
CA PRO A 122 0.22 15.98 -14.13
C PRO A 122 -0.92 16.80 -13.50
N CYS A 123 -0.60 17.99 -12.98
CA CYS A 123 -1.57 18.90 -12.38
C CYS A 123 -2.18 19.89 -13.38
N GLU A 124 -1.70 19.90 -14.63
CA GLU A 124 -2.30 20.70 -15.71
C GLU A 124 -3.54 19.99 -16.28
N GLU A 125 -4.58 20.75 -16.62
CA GLU A 125 -5.85 20.21 -17.11
C GLU A 125 -5.72 19.41 -18.42
N ASN A 126 -4.72 19.76 -19.26
CA ASN A 126 -4.47 19.13 -20.56
C ASN A 126 -3.34 18.09 -20.54
N PHE A 127 -2.93 17.62 -19.36
CA PHE A 127 -1.91 16.57 -19.24
C PHE A 127 -2.39 15.25 -19.85
N ILE A 128 -3.65 14.91 -19.61
CA ILE A 128 -4.28 13.69 -20.09
C ILE A 128 -5.01 14.01 -21.39
N PRO A 129 -4.61 13.44 -22.53
CA PRO A 129 -5.27 13.72 -23.79
C PRO A 129 -6.66 13.07 -23.83
N GLU A 130 -7.63 13.75 -24.44
CA GLU A 130 -8.97 13.21 -24.70
C GLU A 130 -8.95 12.14 -25.81
N LYS A 131 -8.33 10.99 -25.52
CA LYS A 131 -8.26 9.83 -26.40
C LYS A 131 -8.92 8.66 -25.69
N LYS A 132 -9.93 8.05 -26.32
CA LYS A 132 -10.67 6.91 -25.78
C LYS A 132 -9.97 5.59 -26.12
N GLY A 133 -10.02 4.62 -25.22
CA GLY A 133 -9.56 3.24 -25.46
C GLY A 133 -8.06 3.08 -25.68
N LYS A 134 -7.24 4.02 -25.22
CA LYS A 134 -5.78 3.92 -25.29
C LYS A 134 -5.20 3.49 -23.94
N ILE A 135 -4.01 2.89 -24.00
CA ILE A 135 -3.19 2.64 -22.81
C ILE A 135 -2.19 3.79 -22.73
N MET A 136 -2.23 4.56 -21.65
CA MET A 136 -1.37 5.69 -21.38
C MET A 136 -0.32 5.30 -20.35
N ILE A 137 0.91 5.74 -20.54
CA ILE A 137 2.02 5.40 -19.65
C ILE A 137 2.66 6.69 -19.12
N MET A 138 2.78 6.78 -17.81
CA MET A 138 3.48 7.84 -17.10
C MET A 138 4.60 7.24 -16.26
N PHE A 139 5.79 7.82 -16.31
CA PHE A 139 6.91 7.45 -15.46
C PHE A 139 7.12 8.53 -14.40
N ILE A 140 7.19 8.13 -13.13
CA ILE A 140 7.42 9.02 -12.00
C ILE A 140 8.71 8.62 -11.27
N LYS A 141 9.37 9.58 -10.65
CA LYS A 141 10.53 9.33 -9.79
C LYS A 141 10.06 8.59 -8.52
N MET A 142 10.71 7.45 -8.27
CA MET A 142 10.52 6.59 -7.12
C MET A 142 11.82 5.81 -6.90
N ASP A 143 12.66 6.29 -5.97
CA ASP A 143 14.00 5.75 -5.76
C ASP A 143 14.00 4.43 -4.98
N ASP A 144 13.05 4.26 -4.05
CA ASP A 144 12.93 3.06 -3.22
C ASP A 144 11.45 2.62 -3.04
N PRO A 145 11.17 1.41 -2.52
CA PRO A 145 9.80 0.89 -2.36
C PRO A 145 8.89 1.69 -1.44
N LYS A 146 9.43 2.62 -0.64
CA LYS A 146 8.70 3.50 0.28
C LYS A 146 8.71 4.96 -0.19
N ASP A 147 9.39 5.28 -1.30
CA ASP A 147 9.38 6.60 -1.90
C ASP A 147 8.04 6.84 -2.63
N PHE A 148 7.09 7.43 -1.91
CA PHE A 148 5.79 7.79 -2.46
C PHE A 148 5.63 9.30 -2.65
N VAL A 149 6.72 10.08 -2.55
CA VAL A 149 6.65 11.56 -2.52
C VAL A 149 5.95 12.08 -3.78
N THR A 150 6.44 11.67 -4.95
CA THR A 150 5.86 12.08 -6.24
C THR A 150 4.45 11.52 -6.42
N TRP A 151 4.24 10.24 -6.13
CA TRP A 151 2.95 9.58 -6.31
C TRP A 151 1.83 10.29 -5.55
N LEU A 152 2.07 10.66 -4.28
CA LEU A 152 1.05 11.33 -3.48
C LEU A 152 0.69 12.72 -4.04
N GLN A 153 1.64 13.44 -4.63
CA GLN A 153 1.34 14.70 -5.31
C GLN A 153 0.55 14.47 -6.61
N VAL A 154 0.89 13.45 -7.39
CA VAL A 154 0.13 13.06 -8.59
C VAL A 154 -1.30 12.67 -8.22
N ALA A 155 -1.48 11.82 -7.21
CA ALA A 155 -2.79 11.39 -6.70
C ALA A 155 -3.64 12.60 -6.27
N LYS A 156 -3.03 13.56 -5.57
CA LYS A 156 -3.67 14.81 -5.20
C LYS A 156 -4.12 15.63 -6.42
N CYS A 157 -3.29 15.74 -7.44
CA CYS A 157 -3.63 16.45 -8.68
C CYS A 157 -4.77 15.78 -9.45
N PHE A 158 -4.81 14.45 -9.44
CA PHE A 158 -5.92 13.66 -9.99
C PHE A 158 -7.16 13.63 -9.09
N LYS A 159 -7.11 14.25 -7.90
CA LYS A 159 -8.21 14.29 -6.92
C LYS A 159 -8.67 12.89 -6.50
N ILE A 160 -7.71 11.98 -6.33
CA ILE A 160 -7.91 10.62 -5.81
C ILE A 160 -7.26 10.49 -4.42
N TRP A 161 -7.31 9.30 -3.82
CA TRP A 161 -6.77 9.03 -2.49
C TRP A 161 -5.26 9.36 -2.39
N ASP A 162 -4.91 10.33 -1.53
CA ASP A 162 -3.56 10.89 -1.40
C ASP A 162 -3.01 10.90 0.05
N LEU A 163 -3.67 10.22 1.00
CA LEU A 163 -3.28 10.20 2.41
C LEU A 163 -2.18 9.18 2.72
N ASP A 164 -2.21 8.05 2.01
CA ASP A 164 -1.21 6.98 2.07
C ASP A 164 -1.18 6.25 0.72
N ALA A 165 -0.04 5.65 0.38
CA ALA A 165 0.10 4.95 -0.89
C ALA A 165 -0.72 3.65 -0.91
N ARG A 166 -1.63 3.55 -1.89
CA ARG A 166 -2.50 2.38 -2.11
C ARG A 166 -2.58 2.05 -3.59
N GLY A 167 -3.04 0.84 -3.91
CA GLY A 167 -3.33 0.43 -5.28
C GLY A 167 -2.12 0.24 -6.18
N TYR A 168 -0.93 0.03 -5.60
CA TYR A 168 0.28 -0.28 -6.36
C TYR A 168 0.59 -1.77 -6.36
N HIS A 169 1.14 -2.22 -7.48
CA HIS A 169 1.70 -3.54 -7.69
C HIS A 169 3.12 -3.35 -8.25
N LYS A 170 4.14 -3.82 -7.54
CA LYS A 170 5.57 -3.65 -7.92
C LYS A 170 5.94 -2.23 -8.36
N SER A 171 5.53 -1.24 -7.54
CA SER A 171 5.79 0.18 -7.79
C SER A 171 5.15 0.72 -9.09
N MET A 172 4.06 0.11 -9.52
CA MET A 172 3.22 0.55 -10.63
C MET A 172 1.77 0.68 -10.17
N TRP A 173 1.10 1.75 -10.59
CA TRP A 173 -0.31 1.99 -10.37
C TRP A 173 -1.07 1.87 -11.68
N ARG A 174 -2.20 1.16 -11.64
CA ARG A 174 -3.14 1.06 -12.76
C ARG A 174 -4.43 1.76 -12.38
N MET A 175 -4.97 2.57 -13.29
CA MET A 175 -6.26 3.22 -13.12
C MET A 175 -6.93 3.50 -14.47
N HIS A 176 -8.22 3.76 -14.44
CA HIS A 176 -8.95 4.27 -15.59
C HIS A 176 -9.09 5.78 -15.51
N MET A 177 -8.77 6.48 -16.60
CA MET A 177 -8.90 7.92 -16.71
C MET A 177 -9.42 8.30 -18.09
N MET A 178 -10.51 9.06 -18.15
CA MET A 178 -11.14 9.51 -19.41
C MET A 178 -11.39 8.37 -20.43
N GLU A 179 -11.96 7.24 -19.99
CA GLU A 179 -12.21 6.04 -20.83
C GLU A 179 -10.95 5.40 -21.43
N SER A 180 -9.79 5.68 -20.84
CA SER A 180 -8.50 5.07 -21.19
C SER A 180 -7.84 4.45 -19.96
N GLU A 181 -6.99 3.48 -20.21
CA GLU A 181 -6.18 2.82 -19.18
C GLU A 181 -4.92 3.65 -18.93
N MET A 182 -4.54 3.86 -17.69
CA MET A 182 -3.32 4.55 -17.31
C MET A 182 -2.46 3.65 -16.43
N LEU A 183 -1.18 3.52 -16.82
CA LEU A 183 -0.13 2.90 -16.03
C LEU A 183 0.83 3.99 -15.56
N VAL A 184 1.02 4.10 -14.24
CA VAL A 184 2.01 4.99 -13.62
C VAL A 184 3.12 4.13 -13.06
N ILE A 185 4.35 4.28 -13.56
CA ILE A 185 5.49 3.41 -13.25
C ILE A 185 6.54 4.19 -12.48
N GLY A 186 6.90 3.71 -11.29
CA GLY A 186 7.95 4.29 -10.45
C GLY A 186 9.36 3.92 -10.94
N VAL A 187 10.24 4.91 -11.12
CA VAL A 187 11.59 4.74 -11.68
C VAL A 187 12.62 5.32 -10.72
N PRO A 188 13.73 4.62 -10.42
CA PRO A 188 14.15 3.31 -10.95
C PRO A 188 13.55 2.08 -10.25
N ASN A 189 12.80 2.24 -9.16
CA ASN A 189 12.48 1.13 -8.27
C ASN A 189 11.57 0.03 -8.87
N SER A 190 10.68 0.36 -9.81
CA SER A 190 9.79 -0.64 -10.42
C SER A 190 10.56 -1.59 -11.34
N GLU A 191 10.21 -2.87 -11.32
CA GLU A 191 10.68 -3.86 -12.30
C GLU A 191 10.30 -3.48 -13.75
N TYR A 192 9.28 -2.64 -13.92
CA TYR A 192 8.83 -2.12 -15.20
C TYR A 192 9.64 -0.90 -15.69
N ALA A 193 10.54 -0.35 -14.88
CA ALA A 193 11.36 0.82 -15.23
C ALA A 193 12.25 0.58 -16.46
N LYS A 194 12.61 -0.68 -16.73
CA LYS A 194 13.37 -1.10 -17.93
C LYS A 194 12.69 -0.77 -19.26
N TYR A 195 11.38 -0.51 -19.25
CA TYR A 195 10.63 -0.10 -20.44
C TYR A 195 10.57 1.41 -20.66
N LYS A 196 11.16 2.21 -19.75
CA LYS A 196 11.27 3.66 -19.92
C LYS A 196 12.30 3.98 -21.02
N PRO A 197 11.93 4.74 -22.07
CA PRO A 197 12.89 5.24 -23.03
C PRO A 197 13.98 6.11 -22.38
N SER A 198 15.17 6.14 -22.98
CA SER A 198 16.30 6.93 -22.47
C SER A 198 16.04 8.44 -22.51
N ASN A 199 15.27 8.92 -23.49
CA ASN A 199 14.91 10.32 -23.67
C ASN A 199 13.81 10.83 -22.72
N ILE A 200 13.20 9.95 -21.91
CA ILE A 200 12.16 10.33 -20.97
C ILE A 200 12.76 10.50 -19.56
N THR A 201 12.60 11.69 -19.00
CA THR A 201 12.90 11.97 -17.60
C THR A 201 11.65 11.69 -16.75
N PRO A 202 11.73 10.85 -15.70
CA PRO A 202 10.60 10.60 -14.82
C PRO A 202 10.11 11.89 -14.16
N ILE A 203 8.80 12.07 -14.09
CA ILE A 203 8.18 13.22 -13.41
C ILE A 203 8.54 13.18 -11.93
N TYR A 204 8.87 14.33 -11.37
CA TYR A 204 9.12 14.50 -9.94
C TYR A 204 8.32 15.69 -9.43
N LEU A 205 7.58 15.48 -8.34
CA LEU A 205 6.74 16.49 -7.71
C LEU A 205 7.02 16.50 -6.21
N GLU A 206 7.42 17.65 -5.68
CA GLU A 206 7.67 17.83 -4.25
C GLU A 206 6.43 18.31 -3.51
N SER A 207 6.35 17.92 -2.24
CA SER A 207 5.35 18.45 -1.32
C SER A 207 5.60 19.94 -1.05
N HIS A 208 4.54 20.75 -1.09
CA HIS A 208 4.62 22.17 -0.72
C HIS A 208 5.08 22.43 0.73
N LYS A 209 4.99 21.42 1.63
CA LYS A 209 5.46 21.55 3.02
C LYS A 209 6.99 21.56 3.10
N ASP A 210 7.67 20.87 2.20
CA ASP A 210 9.13 20.79 2.20
C ASP A 210 9.78 22.06 1.65
N LYS A 211 9.11 22.73 0.69
CA LYS A 211 9.52 24.07 0.20
C LYS A 211 9.53 25.16 1.28
N ARG A 212 8.79 25.00 2.38
CA ARG A 212 8.79 25.94 3.52
C ARG A 212 9.86 25.64 4.57
N LYS A 213 10.43 24.43 4.61
CA LYS A 213 11.55 24.09 5.52
C LYS A 213 12.92 24.52 4.98
N LEU A 214 13.00 24.81 3.68
CA LEU A 214 14.20 25.27 2.98
C LEU A 214 14.25 26.81 2.79
N ARG A 215 13.33 27.55 3.43
CA ARG A 215 13.31 29.02 3.46
C ARG A 215 13.39 29.52 4.89
#